data_AF-A0A6A3XT07-F1
#
_entry.id   AF-A0A6A3XT07-F1
#
_cell.length_a   1.000
_cell.length_b   1.000
_cell.length_c   1.000
_cell.angle_alpha   90.00
_cell.angle_beta   90.00
_cell.angle_gamma   90.00
#
_symmetry.space_group_name_H-M   'P 1'
#
loop_
_entity.id
_entity.type
_entity.pdbx_description
1 polymer ?
#
loop_
_entity_poly.entity_id
_entity_poly.type
_entity_poly.pdbx_seq_one_letter_code
_entity_poly.pdbx_strand_id
1 'polypeptide(L)' 'METIGITDDSQEMVFELLAAVQQLDNLHFATENDTCVAVGDDLANGMKLVAALLNVSDDVMSKALLTRQVYVGGKVIVQ' A
#
# COMPACT_ATOMS: atom_id res chain seq x y z
N MET A 1 -18.09 1.37 -19.78
CA MET A 1 -16.94 0.53 -20.22
C MET A 1 -17.41 -0.75 -20.92
N GLU A 2 -18.65 -1.19 -20.70
CA GLU A 2 -19.27 -2.30 -21.46
C GLU A 2 -19.27 -2.13 -22.98
N THR A 3 -19.50 -0.91 -23.51
CA THR A 3 -19.55 -0.66 -24.96
C THR A 3 -18.23 -0.97 -25.67
N ILE A 4 -17.11 -0.92 -24.94
CA ILE A 4 -15.78 -1.29 -25.43
C ILE A 4 -15.35 -2.70 -24.99
N GLY A 5 -16.30 -3.50 -24.47
CA GLY A 5 -16.11 -4.91 -24.15
C GLY A 5 -15.45 -5.20 -22.80
N ILE A 6 -15.42 -4.25 -21.87
CA ILE A 6 -14.86 -4.49 -20.53
C ILE A 6 -15.97 -4.97 -19.60
N THR A 7 -15.77 -6.15 -19.01
CA THR A 7 -16.73 -6.80 -18.10
C THR A 7 -16.89 -6.02 -16.80
N ASP A 8 -18.00 -6.24 -16.11
CA ASP A 8 -18.25 -5.59 -14.82
C ASP A 8 -17.21 -5.99 -13.77
N ASP A 9 -16.80 -7.26 -13.71
CA ASP A 9 -15.70 -7.72 -12.85
C ASP A 9 -14.39 -6.94 -13.13
N SER A 10 -14.11 -6.66 -14.41
CA SER A 10 -12.93 -5.89 -14.80
C SER A 10 -13.06 -4.42 -14.44
N GLN A 11 -14.27 -3.86 -14.51
CA GLN A 11 -14.56 -2.50 -14.06
C GLN A 11 -14.40 -2.40 -12.55
N GLU A 12 -14.89 -3.37 -11.79
CA GLU A 12 -14.76 -3.44 -10.34
C GLU A 12 -13.29 -3.48 -9.90
N MET A 13 -12.47 -4.33 -10.50
CA MET A 13 -11.02 -4.35 -10.23
C MET A 13 -10.33 -3.02 -10.53
N VAL A 14 -10.75 -2.31 -11.59
CA VAL A 14 -10.23 -0.97 -11.88
C VAL A 14 -10.64 0.02 -10.80
N PHE A 15 -11.88 -0.02 -10.32
CA PHE A 15 -12.34 0.84 -9.24
C PHE A 15 -11.66 0.54 -7.92
N GLU A 16 -11.45 -0.73 -7.57
CA GLU A 16 -10.68 -1.14 -6.40
C GLU A 16 -9.25 -0.62 -6.46
N LEU A 17 -8.60 -0.70 -7.62
CA LEU A 17 -7.26 -0.15 -7.84
C LEU A 17 -7.25 1.38 -7.66
N LEU A 18 -8.23 2.08 -8.23
CA LEU A 18 -8.33 3.54 -8.08
C LEU A 18 -8.57 3.94 -6.61
N ALA A 19 -9.42 3.21 -5.90
CA ALA A 19 -9.66 3.40 -4.48
C ALA A 19 -8.39 3.15 -3.65
N ALA A 20 -7.60 2.12 -4.00
CA ALA A 20 -6.33 1.83 -3.34
C ALA A 20 -5.34 2.99 -3.53
N VAL A 21 -5.23 3.52 -4.74
CA VAL A 21 -4.38 4.68 -5.05
C VAL A 21 -4.83 5.92 -4.26
N GLN A 22 -6.13 6.20 -4.22
CA GLN A 22 -6.66 7.32 -3.44
C GLN A 22 -6.40 7.17 -1.95
N GLN A 23 -6.53 5.95 -1.42
CA GLN A 23 -6.34 5.70 -0.01
C GLN A 23 -4.86 5.72 0.41
N LEU A 24 -3.93 5.36 -0.50
CA LEU A 24 -2.49 5.52 -0.30
C LEU A 24 -2.09 6.99 -0.08
N ASP A 25 -2.73 7.94 -0.77
CA ASP A 25 -2.48 9.38 -0.60
C ASP A 25 -2.90 9.89 0.79
N ASN A 26 -3.87 9.24 1.41
CA ASN A 26 -4.34 9.57 2.76
C ASN A 26 -3.43 9.01 3.87
N LEU A 27 -2.39 8.24 3.53
CA LEU A 27 -1.47 7.67 4.51
C LEU A 27 -0.42 8.71 4.93
N HIS A 28 -0.40 9.06 6.21
CA HIS A 28 0.55 10.02 6.77
C HIS A 28 1.64 9.33 7.57
N PHE A 29 2.89 9.49 7.12
CA PHE A 29 4.09 8.99 7.77
C PHE A 29 4.92 10.15 8.31
N ALA A 30 5.63 9.89 9.40
CA ALA A 30 6.64 10.79 9.94
C ALA A 30 8.00 10.09 9.95
N THR A 31 9.04 10.89 10.10
CA THR A 31 10.40 10.39 10.30
C THR A 31 10.78 10.62 11.75
N GLU A 32 11.09 9.55 12.48
CA GLU A 32 11.65 9.60 13.83
C GLU A 32 12.94 8.78 13.84
N ASN A 33 14.06 9.38 14.26
CA ASN A 33 15.38 8.72 14.33
C ASN A 33 15.76 7.99 13.01
N ASP A 34 15.63 8.68 11.87
CA ASP A 34 15.87 8.12 10.52
C ASP A 34 15.00 6.91 10.15
N THR A 35 13.93 6.66 10.91
CA THR A 35 12.99 5.55 10.69
C THR A 35 11.62 6.10 10.30
N CYS A 36 10.95 5.44 9.35
CA CYS A 36 9.58 5.76 8.97
C CYS A 36 8.61 5.27 10.04
N VAL A 37 7.83 6.17 10.63
CA VAL A 37 6.84 5.84 11.67
C VAL A 37 5.45 6.31 11.28
N ALA A 38 4.46 5.61 11.81
CA ALA A 38 3.07 5.92 11.60
C ALA A 38 2.64 7.19 12.35
N VAL A 39 1.89 8.08 11.70
CA VAL A 39 1.31 9.27 12.36
C VAL A 39 -0.18 9.04 12.60
N GLY A 40 -0.54 8.80 13.86
CA GLY A 40 -1.93 8.64 14.29
C GLY A 40 -2.51 7.23 14.10
N ASP A 41 -3.64 6.98 14.76
CA ASP A 41 -4.32 5.67 14.77
C ASP A 41 -4.95 5.32 13.41
N ASP A 42 -5.16 6.31 12.54
CA ASP A 42 -5.81 6.15 11.23
C ASP A 42 -4.93 5.43 10.21
N LEU A 43 -3.60 5.43 10.38
CA LEU A 43 -2.70 4.78 9.43
C LEU A 43 -2.88 3.27 9.40
N ALA A 44 -3.02 2.62 10.57
CA ALA A 44 -3.16 1.16 10.63
C ALA A 44 -4.44 0.69 9.94
N ASN A 45 -5.53 1.44 10.09
CA ASN A 45 -6.79 1.17 9.40
C ASN A 45 -6.69 1.48 7.89
N GLY A 46 -5.99 2.56 7.53
CA GLY A 46 -5.72 2.91 6.14
C GLY A 46 -4.89 1.86 5.41
N MET A 47 -3.79 1.39 6.01
CA MET A 47 -2.94 0.34 5.44
C MET A 47 -3.69 -0.98 5.26
N LYS A 48 -4.53 -1.37 6.23
CA LYS A 48 -5.41 -2.54 6.11
C LYS A 48 -6.40 -2.41 4.96
N LEU A 49 -7.00 -1.23 4.80
CA LEU A 49 -7.94 -0.97 3.71
C LEU A 49 -7.25 -1.07 2.34
N VAL A 50 -6.06 -0.47 2.19
CA VAL A 50 -5.28 -0.58 0.96
C VAL A 50 -4.85 -2.03 0.70
N ALA A 51 -4.43 -2.76 1.74
CA ALA A 51 -4.05 -4.17 1.62
C ALA A 51 -5.22 -5.04 1.12
N ALA A 52 -6.43 -4.78 1.61
CA ALA A 52 -7.65 -5.44 1.14
C ALA A 52 -7.96 -5.11 -0.34
N LEU A 53 -7.90 -3.83 -0.72
CA LEU A 53 -8.17 -3.39 -2.11
C LEU A 53 -7.14 -3.95 -3.11
N LEU A 54 -5.88 -4.14 -2.69
CA LEU A 54 -4.82 -4.71 -3.53
C LEU A 54 -4.72 -6.25 -3.42
N ASN A 55 -5.57 -6.90 -2.61
CA ASN A 55 -5.52 -8.33 -2.32
C ASN A 55 -4.12 -8.81 -1.85
N VAL A 56 -3.48 -8.02 -0.98
CA VAL A 56 -2.21 -8.37 -0.33
C VAL A 56 -2.38 -8.51 1.18
N SER A 57 -1.47 -9.23 1.84
CA SER A 57 -1.51 -9.34 3.29
C SER A 57 -1.09 -8.02 3.97
N ASP A 58 -1.75 -7.68 5.08
CA ASP A 58 -1.42 -6.53 5.93
C ASP A 58 0.04 -6.51 6.39
N ASP A 59 0.62 -7.69 6.70
CA ASP A 59 2.02 -7.83 7.10
C ASP A 59 3.00 -7.44 5.97
N VAL A 60 2.75 -7.91 4.75
CA VAL A 60 3.56 -7.54 3.56
C VAL A 60 3.45 -6.05 3.28
N MET A 61 2.24 -5.48 3.39
CA MET A 61 2.00 -4.06 3.17
C MET A 61 2.75 -3.19 4.20
N SER A 62 2.62 -3.54 5.47
CA SER A 62 3.30 -2.84 6.57
C SER A 62 4.82 -2.90 6.44
N LYS A 63 5.38 -4.08 6.13
CA LYS A 63 6.82 -4.24 5.90
C LYS A 63 7.30 -3.45 4.68
N ALA A 64 6.54 -3.44 3.59
CA ALA A 64 6.94 -2.74 2.37
C ALA A 64 6.99 -1.21 2.57
N LEU A 65 6.10 -0.65 3.39
CA LEU A 65 6.00 0.80 3.60
C LEU A 65 6.88 1.31 4.74
N LEU A 66 7.06 0.52 5.80
CA LEU A 66 7.78 0.93 7.01
C LEU A 66 9.24 0.46 7.02
N THR A 67 9.60 -0.51 6.17
CA THR A 67 10.93 -1.10 6.18
C THR A 67 11.59 -0.94 4.82
N ARG A 68 12.75 -0.31 4.80
CA ARG A 68 13.51 -0.13 3.56
C ARG A 68 14.37 -1.37 3.33
N GLN A 69 14.03 -2.15 2.32
CA GLN A 69 14.92 -3.21 1.83
C GLN A 69 15.85 -2.64 0.76
N VAL A 70 17.16 -2.69 1.00
CA VAL A 70 18.18 -2.19 0.07
C VAL A 70 19.12 -3.32 -0.30
N TYR A 71 19.33 -3.53 -1.60
CA TYR A 71 20.32 -4.49 -2.07
C TYR A 71 21.69 -3.79 -2.19
N VAL A 72 22.64 -4.18 -1.36
CA VAL A 72 24.00 -3.61 -1.34
C VAL A 72 25.02 -4.74 -1.42
N GLY A 73 25.85 -4.72 -2.45
CA GLY A 73 26.99 -5.64 -2.59
C GLY A 73 26.63 -7.13 -2.60
N GLY A 74 25.48 -7.51 -3.15
CA GLY A 74 25.05 -8.92 -3.20
C GLY A 74 24.20 -9.38 -2.01
N LYS A 75 23.89 -8.50 -1.05
CA LYS A 75 23.11 -8.79 0.15
C LYS A 75 21.91 -7.86 0.28
N VAL A 76 20.81 -8.36 0.83
CA VAL A 76 19.65 -7.55 1.23
C VAL A 76 19.91 -7.01 2.64
N ILE A 77 19.87 -5.70 2.78
CA ILE A 77 19.91 -4.98 4.06
C ILE A 77 18.50 -4.49 4.35
N VAL A 78 18.03 -4.75 5.58
CA VAL A 78 16.73 -4.31 6.07
C VAL A 78 16.98 -3.17 7.06
N GLN A 79 16.52 -1.97 6.73
CA GLN A 79 16.67 -0.76 7.54
C GLN A 79 15.32 -0.19 7.94
#